data_AF-A0A6A6M900-F1
#
_entry.id   AF-A0A6A6M900-F1
#
_cell.length_a   1.000
_cell.length_b   1.000
_cell.length_c   1.000
_cell.angle_alpha   90.00
_cell.angle_beta   90.00
_cell.angle_gamma   90.00
#
_symmetry.space_group_name_H-M   'P 1'
#
loop_
_entity.id
_entity.type
_entity.pdbx_description
1 polymer ?
#
loop_
_entity_poly.entity_id
_entity_poly.type
_entity_poly.pdbx_seq_one_letter_code
_entity_poly.pdbx_strand_id
1 'polypeptide(L)'
;MSSSEIPGILESSRELDRLRKEQEEVLLEINKMHKKLQATPEVVEKPGDSSLSRLKSLYTQAKDLSEHEVNISSTLLSQLNALLPSGTPGQQRRRIGVGYKL
;
A
#
# COMPACT_ATOMS: atom_id res chain seq x y z
N MET A 1 0.35 6.65 29.15
CA MET A 1 1.34 5.98 28.28
C MET A 1 1.03 6.32 26.83
N SER A 2 1.09 7.60 26.46
CA SER A 2 0.47 8.07 25.19
C SER A 2 1.42 8.89 24.32
N SER A 3 2.52 9.39 24.88
CA SER A 3 3.47 10.25 24.16
C SER A 3 4.60 9.48 23.46
N SER A 4 4.90 8.26 23.90
CA SER A 4 6.02 7.45 23.35
C SER A 4 5.67 6.75 22.03
N GLU A 5 4.39 6.67 21.66
CA GLU A 5 3.91 5.93 20.49
C GLU A 5 3.66 6.83 19.26
N ILE A 6 3.44 8.13 19.49
CA ILE A 6 3.21 9.13 18.44
C ILE A 6 4.37 9.22 17.43
N PRO A 7 5.66 9.19 17.85
CA PRO A 7 6.77 9.21 16.90
C PRO A 7 6.72 8.07 15.88
N GLY A 8 6.39 6.84 16.31
CA GLY A 8 6.30 5.66 15.45
C GLY A 8 5.12 5.70 14.47
N ILE A 9 4.00 6.31 14.87
CA ILE A 9 2.84 6.56 14.01
C ILE A 9 3.20 7.56 12.90
N LEU A 10 3.89 8.65 13.26
CA LEU A 10 4.33 9.65 12.30
C LEU A 10 5.40 9.09 11.34
N GLU A 11 6.26 8.19 11.82
CA GLU A 11 7.22 7.49 10.98
C GLU A 11 6.53 6.57 9.97
N SER A 12 5.63 5.69 10.43
CA SER A 12 4.85 4.80 9.55
C SER A 12 4.04 5.59 8.52
N SER A 13 3.49 6.74 8.91
CA SER A 13 2.75 7.62 7.99
C SER A 13 3.66 8.22 6.91
N ARG A 14 4.88 8.67 7.26
CA ARG A 14 5.87 9.16 6.29
C ARG A 14 6.37 8.06 5.36
N GLU A 15 6.53 6.85 5.88
CA GLU A 15 6.89 5.66 5.10
C GLU A 15 5.82 5.37 4.03
N LEU A 16 4.53 5.38 4.40
CA LEU A 16 3.42 5.21 3.46
C LEU A 16 3.40 6.29 2.37
N ASP A 17 3.65 7.55 2.73
CA ASP A 17 3.73 8.64 1.75
C ASP A 17 4.87 8.44 0.74
N ARG A 18 5.99 7.84 1.16
CA ARG A 18 7.10 7.47 0.26
C ARG A 18 6.71 6.32 -0.64
N LEU A 19 6.17 5.24 -0.07
CA LEU A 19 5.75 4.05 -0.82
C LEU A 19 4.73 4.41 -1.90
N ARG A 20 3.78 5.29 -1.57
CA ARG A 20 2.79 5.77 -2.55
C ARG A 20 3.46 6.42 -3.77
N LYS A 21 4.49 7.25 -3.56
CA LYS A 21 5.23 7.90 -4.66
C LYS A 21 6.03 6.89 -5.47
N GLU A 22 6.72 5.97 -4.81
CA GLU A 22 7.49 4.91 -5.48
C GLU A 22 6.59 4.00 -6.32
N GLN A 23 5.42 3.61 -5.80
CA GLN A 23 4.43 2.84 -6.54
C GLN A 23 3.90 3.60 -7.77
N GLU A 24 3.68 4.92 -7.65
CA GLU A 24 3.27 5.76 -8.77
C GLU A 24 4.34 5.80 -9.88
N GLU A 25 5.62 5.95 -9.51
CA GLU A 25 6.73 5.91 -10.46
C GLU A 25 6.83 4.56 -11.19
N VAL A 26 6.73 3.45 -10.45
CA VAL A 26 6.74 2.10 -11.03
C VAL A 26 5.55 1.90 -11.97
N LEU A 27 4.35 2.36 -11.58
CA LEU A 27 3.16 2.28 -12.41
C LEU A 27 3.31 3.07 -13.72
N LEU A 28 3.90 4.27 -13.67
CA LEU A 28 4.18 5.08 -14.85
C LEU A 28 5.15 4.36 -15.81
N GLU A 29 6.20 3.74 -15.28
CA GLU A 29 7.18 2.99 -16.08
C GLU A 29 6.55 1.71 -16.70
N ILE A 30 5.69 1.00 -15.95
CA ILE A 30 4.89 -0.13 -16.48
C ILE A 30 4.01 0.34 -17.64
N ASN A 31 3.27 1.42 -17.47
CA ASN A 31 2.39 1.97 -18.51
C ASN A 31 3.18 2.38 -19.76
N LYS A 32 4.36 2.97 -19.58
CA LYS A 32 5.26 3.34 -20.67
C LYS A 32 5.77 2.11 -21.43
N MET A 33 6.14 1.04 -20.73
CA MET A 33 6.54 -0.22 -21.35
C MET A 33 5.39 -0.85 -22.13
N HIS A 34 4.18 -0.88 -21.57
CA HIS A 34 2.98 -1.37 -22.28
C HIS A 34 2.70 -0.59 -23.56
N LYS A 35 2.74 0.74 -23.51
CA LYS A 35 2.55 1.57 -24.72
C LYS A 35 3.58 1.25 -25.81
N LYS A 36 4.85 1.06 -25.43
CA LYS A 36 5.91 0.68 -26.39
C LYS A 36 5.66 -0.69 -27.00
N LEU A 37 5.34 -1.68 -26.18
CA LEU A 37 5.08 -3.05 -26.62
C LEU A 37 3.83 -3.14 -27.52
N GLN A 38 2.79 -2.36 -27.23
CA GLN A 38 1.62 -2.27 -28.10
C GLN A 38 1.92 -1.59 -29.44
N ALA A 39 2.76 -0.56 -29.44
CA ALA A 39 3.11 0.16 -30.66
C ALA A 39 4.00 -0.66 -31.60
N THR A 40 4.88 -1.50 -31.04
CA THR A 40 5.82 -2.32 -31.81
C THR A 40 5.90 -3.73 -31.23
N PRO A 41 4.90 -4.60 -31.45
CA PRO A 41 4.86 -5.93 -30.84
C PRO A 41 6.00 -6.83 -31.32
N GLU A 42 6.42 -6.69 -32.58
CA GLU A 42 7.51 -7.47 -33.21
C GLU A 42 8.86 -7.37 -32.47
N VAL A 43 9.08 -6.33 -31.65
CA VAL A 43 10.34 -6.18 -30.91
C VAL A 43 10.58 -7.31 -29.93
N VAL A 44 9.52 -7.96 -29.42
CA VAL A 44 9.64 -9.10 -28.50
C VAL A 44 10.06 -10.39 -29.20
N GLU A 45 9.94 -10.44 -30.54
CA GLU A 45 10.38 -11.56 -31.36
C GLU A 45 11.87 -11.43 -31.76
N LYS A 46 12.47 -10.24 -31.55
CA LYS A 46 13.87 -10.00 -31.88
C LYS A 46 14.79 -10.66 -30.85
N PRO A 47 15.75 -11.48 -31.27
CA PRO A 47 16.73 -12.06 -30.36
C PRO A 47 17.53 -10.95 -29.68
N GLY A 48 17.59 -11.00 -28.35
CA GLY A 48 18.23 -9.99 -27.51
C GLY A 48 17.30 -8.91 -26.96
N ASP A 49 16.02 -8.90 -27.32
CA ASP A 49 15.04 -8.06 -26.63
C ASP A 49 14.85 -8.51 -25.17
N SER A 50 14.81 -7.53 -24.28
CA SER A 50 14.63 -7.74 -22.84
C SER A 50 13.39 -7.02 -22.31
N SER A 51 12.52 -6.53 -23.20
CA SER A 51 11.37 -5.70 -22.83
C SER A 51 10.40 -6.45 -21.91
N LEU A 52 10.13 -7.73 -22.21
CA LEU A 52 9.29 -8.58 -21.36
C LEU A 52 9.96 -8.90 -20.01
N SER A 53 11.28 -9.13 -20.00
CA SER A 53 12.03 -9.36 -18.77
C SER A 53 12.02 -8.11 -17.87
N ARG A 54 12.20 -6.93 -18.45
CA ARG A 54 12.09 -5.65 -17.75
C ARG A 54 10.67 -5.44 -17.22
N LEU A 55 9.64 -5.73 -18.01
CA LEU A 55 8.24 -5.62 -17.59
C LEU A 55 7.94 -6.55 -16.40
N LYS A 56 8.43 -7.79 -16.45
CA LYS A 56 8.35 -8.72 -15.31
C LYS A 56 9.05 -8.17 -14.05
N SER A 57 10.23 -7.59 -14.20
CA SER A 57 10.95 -6.95 -13.08
C SER A 57 10.15 -5.82 -12.46
N LEU A 58 9.53 -4.96 -13.28
CA LEU A 58 8.70 -3.85 -12.80
C LEU A 58 7.46 -4.35 -12.05
N TYR A 59 6.79 -5.40 -12.56
CA TYR A 59 5.67 -6.01 -11.84
C TYR A 59 6.08 -6.68 -10.53
N THR A 60 7.26 -7.28 -10.50
CA THR A 60 7.82 -7.86 -9.26
C THR A 60 8.06 -6.75 -8.24
N GLN A 61 8.70 -5.65 -8.66
CA GLN A 61 8.90 -4.48 -7.81
C GLN A 61 7.57 -3.88 -7.31
N ALA A 62 6.56 -3.78 -8.18
CA ALA A 62 5.24 -3.29 -7.78
C ALA A 62 4.58 -4.19 -6.71
N LYS A 63 4.73 -5.52 -6.84
CA LYS A 63 4.26 -6.49 -5.85
C LYS A 63 4.98 -6.32 -4.53
N ASP A 64 6.31 -6.22 -4.54
CA ASP A 64 7.10 -6.06 -3.33
C ASP A 64 6.77 -4.75 -2.60
N LEU A 65 6.59 -3.65 -3.33
CA LEU A 65 6.12 -2.37 -2.77
C LEU A 65 4.73 -2.47 -2.16
N SER A 66 3.81 -3.21 -2.78
CA SER A 66 2.46 -3.44 -2.26
C SER A 66 2.48 -4.29 -0.98
N GLU A 67 3.30 -5.34 -0.94
CA GLU A 67 3.48 -6.15 0.27
C GLU A 67 4.09 -5.31 1.40
N HIS A 68 5.04 -4.43 1.08
CA HIS A 68 5.61 -3.50 2.05
C HIS A 68 4.57 -2.51 2.59
N GLU A 69 3.74 -1.92 1.72
CA GLU A 69 2.64 -1.04 2.11
C GLU A 69 1.65 -1.74 3.06
N VAL A 70 1.30 -3.00 2.80
CA VAL A 70 0.42 -3.79 3.68
C VAL A 70 1.05 -3.99 5.06
N ASN A 71 2.36 -4.26 5.13
CA ASN A 71 3.07 -4.43 6.39
C ASN A 71 3.10 -3.14 7.22
N ILE A 72 3.40 -2.00 6.58
CA ILE A 72 3.43 -0.70 7.26
C ILE A 72 2.01 -0.28 7.67
N SER A 73 1.00 -0.50 6.82
CA SER A 73 -0.40 -0.21 7.15
C SER A 73 -0.89 -1.04 8.33
N SER A 74 -0.52 -2.33 8.39
CA SER A 74 -0.86 -3.22 9.51
C SER A 74 -0.19 -2.78 10.82
N THR A 75 1.06 -2.29 10.72
CA THR A 75 1.81 -1.73 11.85
C THR A 75 1.16 -0.44 12.35
N LEU A 76 0.87 0.49 11.44
CA LEU A 76 0.21 1.75 11.75
C LEU A 76 -1.17 1.52 12.38
N LEU A 77 -1.95 0.58 11.85
CA LEU A 77 -3.25 0.20 12.44
C LEU A 77 -3.09 -0.32 13.87
N SER A 78 -2.08 -1.14 14.12
CA SER A 78 -1.79 -1.66 15.47
C SER A 78 -1.39 -0.55 16.44
N GLN A 79 -0.54 0.39 16.00
CA GLN A 79 -0.15 1.56 16.77
C GLN A 79 -1.35 2.47 17.08
N LEU A 80 -2.23 2.70 16.10
CA LEU A 80 -3.45 3.49 16.30
C LEU A 80 -4.43 2.80 17.27
N ASN A 81 -4.58 1.48 17.17
CA ASN A 81 -5.43 0.71 18.09
C ASN A 81 -4.91 0.75 19.53
N ALA A 82 -3.58 0.82 19.74
CA ALA A 82 -2.99 0.94 21.08
C ALA A 82 -3.31 2.29 21.74
N LEU A 83 -3.49 3.35 20.95
CA LEU A 83 -3.91 4.67 21.44
C LEU A 83 -5.38 4.74 21.85
N LEU A 84 -6.22 3.81 21.36
CA LEU A 84 -7.61 3.74 21.79
C LEU A 84 -7.65 3.24 23.23
N PRO A 85 -8.28 3.96 24.17
CA PRO A 85 -8.42 3.47 25.53
C PRO A 85 -9.15 2.13 25.47
N SER A 86 -8.52 1.06 25.97
CA SER A 86 -9.18 -0.21 26.19
C SER A 86 -10.41 0.09 27.05
N GLY A 87 -11.60 -0.02 26.44
CA GLY A 87 -12.85 0.21 27.14
C GLY A 87 -12.82 -0.57 28.46
N THR A 88 -13.18 0.10 29.55
CA THR A 88 -13.27 -0.50 30.88
C THR A 88 -13.88 -1.90 30.79
N PRO A 89 -13.28 -2.93 31.42
CA PRO A 89 -13.88 -4.26 31.40
C PRO A 89 -15.19 -4.19 32.20
N GLY A 90 -16.31 -3.99 31.50
CA GLY A 90 -17.63 -3.90 32.15
C GLY A 90 -18.75 -3.22 31.36
N GLN A 91 -18.49 -2.41 30.33
CA GLN A 91 -19.58 -1.82 29.54
C GLN A 91 -19.84 -2.63 28.27
N GLN A 92 -20.92 -3.42 28.29
CA GLN A 92 -21.52 -4.02 27.11
C GLN A 92 -21.57 -2.99 25.97
N ARG A 93 -20.99 -3.34 24.81
CA ARG A 93 -21.22 -2.67 23.52
C ARG A 93 -22.72 -2.53 23.31
N ARG A 94 -23.31 -1.37 23.62
CA ARG A 94 -24.64 -1.05 23.11
C ARG A 94 -24.48 -0.84 21.61
N ARG A 95 -24.87 -1.86 20.84
CA ARG A 95 -25.06 -1.78 19.40
C ARG A 95 -25.86 -0.51 19.11
N ILE A 96 -25.32 0.36 18.26
CA ILE A 96 -26.05 1.53 17.75
C ILE A 96 -27.20 0.98 16.91
N GLY A 97 -28.37 0.88 17.52
CA GLY A 97 -29.61 0.64 16.80
C GLY A 97 -29.95 1.91 16.04
N VAL A 98 -29.84 1.86 14.71
CA VAL A 98 -30.42 2.86 13.82
C VAL A 98 -31.94 2.71 13.93
N GLY A 99 -32.54 3.47 14.84
CA GLY A 99 -33.99 3.59 14.96
C GLY A 99 -34.49 4.69 14.02
N TYR A 100 -34.86 4.33 12.80
CA TYR A 100 -35.80 5.15 12.03
C TYR A 100 -37.16 5.06 12.74
N LYS A 101 -37.64 6.19 13.26
CA LYS A 101 -39.04 6.34 13.67
C LYS A 101 -39.85 6.84 12.45
N LEU A 102 -40.98 6.15 12.25
CA LEU A 102 -42.08 6.42 11.32
C LEU A 102 -42.56 7.88 11.37
#